data_AF-Q3J891-F1
#
_entry.id   AF-Q3J891-F1
#
_cell.length_a   1.000
_cell.length_b   1.000
_cell.length_c   1.000
_cell.angle_alpha   90.00
_cell.angle_beta   90.00
_cell.angle_gamma   90.00
#
_symmetry.space_group_name_H-M   'P 1'
#
loop_
_entity.id
_entity.type
_entity.pdbx_description
1 polymer ?
#
loop_
_entity_poly.entity_id
_entity_poly.type
_entity_poly.pdbx_seq_one_letter_code
_entity_poly.pdbx_strand_id
1 'polypeptide(L)'
;MSALTSAVRTPEEAAKVSRTLDFIALGAFFMILLASHHVHVMLLMGDWDFWVDWKDRRFWVTVVPIVSVAYPAAAQAFFWEKFRLPFGATLVTLGVLAGEWANRYFNFVGFTYFPINFVWPTILLPMALFLDAMLAISKSYGLTAVVGGLMYGLLMYPANWPLLSAFHVPAEYNGVVMSLADIMGYQYVRTGTPEYIRMIEKGTLRTFGKDVVPVSAFFSGFVAMVMYFVWHFVGRWFSKDYHIDQV
;
A
#
# COMPACT_ATOMS: atom_id res chain seq x y z
N MET A 1 53.21 2.43 12.34
CA MET A 1 51.95 1.90 12.91
C MET A 1 50.97 3.05 13.04
N SER A 2 49.99 3.15 12.13
CA SER A 2 48.89 4.11 12.30
C SER A 2 48.04 3.58 13.46
N ALA A 3 48.08 4.26 14.60
CA ALA A 3 47.13 3.99 15.68
C ALA A 3 45.75 4.38 15.15
N LEU A 4 44.88 3.40 14.93
CA LEU A 4 43.50 3.64 14.57
C LEU A 4 42.87 4.51 15.66
N THR A 5 42.63 5.79 15.36
CA THR A 5 41.88 6.69 16.21
C THR A 5 40.43 6.20 16.26
N SER A 6 40.03 5.65 17.40
CA SER A 6 38.67 5.15 17.60
C SER A 6 37.71 6.30 17.93
N ALA A 7 36.52 6.28 17.33
CA ALA A 7 35.43 7.20 17.66
C ALA A 7 34.80 6.91 19.04
N VAL A 8 35.06 5.73 19.61
CA VAL A 8 34.50 5.24 20.88
C VAL A 8 35.60 4.69 21.79
N ARG A 9 35.40 4.76 23.10
CA ARG A 9 36.42 4.41 24.11
C ARG A 9 36.29 2.97 24.60
N THR A 10 35.08 2.39 24.58
CA THR A 10 34.84 1.00 25.03
C THR A 10 33.95 0.22 24.06
N PRO A 11 34.02 -1.13 24.07
CA PRO A 11 33.10 -1.96 23.29
C PRO A 11 31.63 -1.79 23.67
N GLU A 12 31.35 -1.54 24.95
CA GLU A 12 29.99 -1.28 25.44
C GLU A 12 29.45 0.04 24.90
N GLU A 13 30.28 1.08 24.87
CA GLU A 13 29.95 2.37 24.27
C GLU A 13 29.68 2.21 22.77
N ALA A 14 30.49 1.42 22.06
CA ALA A 14 30.28 1.11 20.65
C ALA A 14 28.93 0.45 20.40
N ALA A 15 28.57 -0.57 21.19
CA ALA A 15 27.29 -1.27 21.07
C ALA A 15 26.11 -0.32 21.36
N LYS A 16 26.21 0.51 22.40
CA LYS A 16 25.16 1.48 22.76
C LYS A 16 24.95 2.51 21.66
N VAL A 17 26.03 3.07 21.11
CA VAL A 17 25.96 4.05 20.01
C VAL A 17 25.35 3.40 18.77
N SER A 18 25.80 2.19 18.40
CA SER A 18 25.23 1.45 17.26
C SER A 18 23.74 1.21 17.42
N ARG A 19 23.26 0.75 18.59
CA ARG A 19 21.83 0.53 18.84
C ARG A 19 21.02 1.83 18.82
N THR A 20 21.60 2.92 19.32
CA THR A 20 20.94 4.23 19.28
C THR A 20 20.78 4.68 17.83
N LEU A 21 21.81 4.49 16.99
CA LEU A 21 21.73 4.78 15.56
C LEU A 21 20.72 3.89 14.84
N ASP A 22 20.62 2.60 15.19
CA ASP A 22 19.59 1.70 14.63
C ASP A 22 18.18 2.28 14.85
N PHE A 23 17.85 2.74 16.06
CA PHE A 23 16.54 3.32 16.36
C PHE A 23 16.31 4.67 15.67
N ILE A 24 17.31 5.54 15.66
CA ILE A 24 17.22 6.84 14.98
C ILE A 24 16.99 6.63 13.47
N ALA A 25 17.78 5.76 12.85
CA ALA A 25 17.65 5.44 11.43
C ALA A 25 16.29 4.82 11.12
N LEU A 26 15.85 3.82 11.91
CA LEU A 26 14.55 3.18 11.72
C LEU A 26 13.39 4.18 11.84
N GLY A 27 13.42 5.05 12.85
CA GLY A 27 12.41 6.09 13.04
C GLY A 27 12.39 7.10 11.89
N ALA A 28 13.57 7.55 11.43
CA ALA A 28 13.69 8.46 10.30
C ALA A 28 13.18 7.83 9.00
N PHE A 29 13.62 6.60 8.68
CA PHE A 29 13.15 5.88 7.50
C PHE A 29 11.64 5.66 7.54
N PHE A 30 11.09 5.27 8.69
CA PHE A 30 9.65 5.08 8.84
C PHE A 30 8.87 6.35 8.53
N MET A 31 9.27 7.50 9.09
CA MET A 31 8.56 8.77 8.88
C MET A 31 8.67 9.28 7.44
N ILE A 32 9.86 9.20 6.84
CA ILE A 32 10.09 9.67 5.46
C ILE A 32 9.33 8.81 4.46
N LEU A 33 9.41 7.48 4.62
CA LEU A 33 8.72 6.55 3.73
C LEU A 33 7.21 6.59 3.94
N LEU A 34 6.74 6.74 5.18
CA LEU A 34 5.32 6.97 5.47
C LEU A 34 4.80 8.20 4.72
N ALA A 35 5.43 9.36 4.90
CA ALA A 35 4.93 10.60 4.33
C ALA A 35 4.88 10.54 2.79
N SER A 36 5.98 10.08 2.18
CA SER A 36 6.08 10.02 0.72
C SER A 36 5.17 8.93 0.12
N HIS A 37 5.12 7.74 0.71
CA HIS A 37 4.23 6.66 0.26
C HIS A 37 2.76 7.08 0.40
N HIS A 38 2.40 7.70 1.53
CA HIS A 38 1.04 8.16 1.78
C HIS A 38 0.59 9.19 0.73
N VAL A 39 1.43 10.18 0.40
CA VAL A 39 1.10 11.14 -0.68
C VAL A 39 0.94 10.43 -2.03
N HIS A 40 1.85 9.50 -2.36
CA HIS A 40 1.77 8.76 -3.62
C HIS A 40 0.46 7.97 -3.74
N VAL A 41 0.09 7.21 -2.72
CA VAL A 41 -1.14 6.41 -2.76
C VAL A 41 -2.39 7.27 -2.69
N MET A 42 -2.36 8.34 -1.90
CA MET A 42 -3.48 9.26 -1.76
C MET A 42 -3.84 9.91 -3.09
N LEU A 43 -2.83 10.32 -3.87
CA LEU A 43 -3.05 11.00 -5.14
C LEU A 43 -3.46 10.07 -6.30
N LEU A 44 -3.10 8.79 -6.24
CA LEU A 44 -3.28 7.86 -7.37
C LEU A 44 -4.38 6.82 -7.13
N MET A 45 -4.61 6.42 -5.89
CA MET A 45 -5.64 5.44 -5.52
C MET A 45 -6.53 5.88 -4.36
N GLY A 46 -6.28 7.06 -3.79
CA GLY A 46 -6.92 7.53 -2.57
C GLY A 46 -8.44 7.56 -2.64
N ASP A 47 -9.02 7.94 -3.80
CA ASP A 47 -10.47 8.01 -3.93
C ASP A 47 -11.17 6.66 -3.70
N TRP A 48 -10.58 5.56 -4.20
CA TRP A 48 -11.09 4.21 -3.93
C TRP A 48 -10.78 3.73 -2.51
N ASP A 49 -9.72 4.27 -1.91
CA ASP A 49 -9.32 3.94 -0.55
C ASP A 49 -10.16 4.66 0.52
N PHE A 50 -10.63 5.87 0.23
CA PHE A 50 -11.39 6.70 1.16
C PHE A 50 -12.77 6.16 1.48
N TRP A 51 -13.46 5.57 0.51
CA TRP A 51 -14.90 5.32 0.63
C TRP A 51 -15.24 3.86 0.39
N VAL A 52 -16.16 3.32 1.18
CA VAL A 52 -16.65 1.96 0.98
C VAL A 52 -17.48 1.82 -0.30
N ASP A 53 -18.24 2.84 -0.68
CA ASP A 53 -19.03 2.83 -1.93
C ASP A 53 -18.16 2.97 -3.19
N TRP A 54 -16.85 3.17 -3.05
CA TRP A 54 -15.91 3.12 -4.17
C TRP A 54 -15.18 1.78 -4.29
N LYS A 55 -15.23 0.91 -3.27
CA LYS A 55 -14.52 -0.39 -3.25
C LYS A 55 -15.24 -1.42 -4.11
N ASP A 56 -15.17 -1.22 -5.42
CA ASP A 56 -15.87 -2.00 -6.44
C ASP A 56 -15.05 -3.20 -6.92
N ARG A 57 -15.66 -3.99 -7.81
CA ARG A 57 -15.06 -5.23 -8.32
C ARG A 57 -14.03 -5.03 -9.43
N ARG A 58 -14.01 -3.86 -10.07
CA ARG A 58 -13.19 -3.58 -11.25
C ARG A 58 -12.08 -2.59 -10.95
N PHE A 59 -12.42 -1.35 -10.61
CA PHE A 59 -11.43 -0.27 -10.53
C PHE A 59 -10.62 -0.36 -9.25
N TRP A 60 -11.24 -0.55 -8.10
CA TRP A 60 -10.53 -0.71 -6.83
C TRP A 60 -9.57 -1.91 -6.88
N VAL A 61 -10.05 -3.07 -7.35
CA VAL A 61 -9.24 -4.31 -7.53
C VAL A 61 -8.08 -4.12 -8.52
N THR A 62 -8.22 -3.18 -9.45
CA THR A 62 -7.21 -2.91 -10.47
C THR A 62 -6.18 -1.88 -10.00
N VAL A 63 -6.66 -0.69 -9.63
CA VAL A 63 -5.82 0.48 -9.35
C VAL A 63 -5.01 0.27 -8.08
N VAL A 64 -5.62 -0.24 -7.01
CA VAL A 64 -4.95 -0.32 -5.71
C VAL A 64 -3.69 -1.16 -5.75
N PRO A 65 -3.70 -2.43 -6.23
CA PRO A 65 -2.48 -3.23 -6.28
C PRO A 65 -1.38 -2.64 -7.16
N ILE A 66 -1.76 -2.02 -8.28
CA ILE A 66 -0.83 -1.44 -9.26
C ILE A 66 -0.09 -0.24 -8.66
N VAL A 67 -0.81 0.60 -7.93
CA VAL A 67 -0.23 1.80 -7.29
C VAL A 67 0.54 1.40 -6.03
N SER A 68 -0.05 0.58 -5.17
CA SER A 68 0.50 0.33 -3.83
C SER A 68 1.73 -0.57 -3.83
N VAL A 69 2.04 -1.31 -4.91
CA VAL A 69 3.25 -2.13 -5.03
C VAL A 69 4.53 -1.31 -5.24
N ALA A 70 4.39 -0.05 -5.68
CA ALA A 70 5.51 0.84 -6.02
C ALA A 70 6.54 0.99 -4.90
N TYR A 71 6.11 1.52 -3.76
CA TYR A 71 6.99 1.75 -2.61
C TYR A 71 7.50 0.45 -1.97
N PRO A 72 6.69 -0.60 -1.80
CA PRO A 72 7.18 -1.91 -1.40
C PRO A 72 8.35 -2.43 -2.24
N ALA A 73 8.26 -2.34 -3.58
CA ALA A 73 9.33 -2.77 -4.46
C ALA A 73 10.60 -1.90 -4.30
N ALA A 74 10.45 -0.58 -4.22
CA ALA A 74 11.57 0.34 -4.03
C ALA A 74 12.25 0.14 -2.66
N ALA A 75 11.46 -0.04 -1.60
CA ALA A 75 11.95 -0.28 -0.25
C ALA A 75 12.65 -1.64 -0.15
N GLN A 76 12.10 -2.68 -0.78
CA GLN A 76 12.77 -3.97 -0.88
C GLN A 76 14.14 -3.84 -1.56
N ALA A 77 14.25 -3.09 -2.66
CA ALA A 77 15.54 -2.85 -3.30
C ALA A 77 16.57 -2.25 -2.32
N PHE A 78 16.19 -1.23 -1.55
CA PHE A 78 17.08 -0.61 -0.56
C PHE A 78 17.44 -1.57 0.60
N PHE A 79 16.43 -2.03 1.35
CA PHE A 79 16.64 -2.80 2.58
C PHE A 79 17.26 -4.18 2.33
N TRP A 80 16.87 -4.85 1.24
CA TRP A 80 17.40 -6.16 0.91
C TRP A 80 18.80 -6.11 0.32
N GLU A 81 19.08 -5.17 -0.58
CA GLU A 81 20.38 -5.16 -1.27
C GLU A 81 21.49 -4.58 -0.40
N LYS A 82 21.19 -3.55 0.41
CA LYS A 82 22.18 -2.91 1.28
C LYS A 82 22.35 -3.64 2.61
N PHE A 83 21.26 -4.13 3.21
CA PHE A 83 21.28 -4.65 4.58
C PHE A 83 20.80 -6.10 4.73
N ARG A 84 20.31 -6.74 3.66
CA ARG A 84 19.73 -8.09 3.69
C ARG A 84 18.56 -8.23 4.67
N LEU A 85 17.81 -7.16 4.85
CA LEU A 85 16.66 -7.10 5.74
C LEU A 85 15.36 -7.40 4.98
N PRO A 86 14.63 -8.50 5.30
CA PRO A 86 13.45 -8.94 4.57
C PRO A 86 12.15 -8.34 5.11
N PHE A 87 12.10 -7.02 5.30
CA PHE A 87 10.90 -6.34 5.80
C PHE A 87 10.59 -5.03 5.06
N GLY A 88 11.21 -4.80 3.91
CA GLY A 88 11.09 -3.55 3.16
C GLY A 88 9.66 -3.23 2.75
N ALA A 89 8.93 -4.22 2.22
CA ALA A 89 7.53 -4.05 1.81
C ALA A 89 6.63 -3.80 3.03
N THR A 90 6.82 -4.58 4.09
CA THR A 90 6.04 -4.52 5.31
C THR A 90 6.22 -3.18 6.03
N LEU A 91 7.45 -2.67 6.13
CA LEU A 91 7.73 -1.39 6.80
C LEU A 91 6.97 -0.22 6.16
N VAL A 92 7.05 -0.08 4.83
CA VAL A 92 6.38 1.03 4.13
C VAL A 92 4.86 0.86 4.08
N THR A 93 4.39 -0.38 4.12
CA THR A 93 2.95 -0.69 4.19
C THR A 93 2.37 -0.41 5.57
N LEU A 94 3.11 -0.73 6.64
CA LEU A 94 2.72 -0.35 8.00
C LEU A 94 2.73 1.18 8.18
N GLY A 95 3.71 1.85 7.57
CA GLY A 95 3.76 3.31 7.54
C GLY A 95 2.50 3.91 6.92
N VAL A 96 2.14 3.49 5.70
CA VAL A 96 0.97 4.05 5.01
C VAL A 96 -0.33 3.73 5.74
N LEU A 97 -0.50 2.50 6.23
CA LEU A 97 -1.68 2.12 7.02
C LEU A 97 -1.78 2.94 8.32
N ALA A 98 -0.68 3.18 9.02
CA ALA A 98 -0.68 4.02 10.22
C ALA A 98 -1.08 5.47 9.90
N GLY A 99 -0.55 6.03 8.81
CA GLY A 99 -0.93 7.37 8.33
C GLY A 99 -2.40 7.47 7.91
N GLU A 100 -2.88 6.47 7.17
CA GLU A 100 -4.28 6.38 6.75
C GLU A 100 -5.20 6.26 7.96
N TRP A 101 -4.98 5.29 8.86
CA TRP A 101 -5.81 5.10 10.05
C TRP A 101 -5.82 6.33 10.95
N ALA A 102 -4.68 6.98 11.17
CA ALA A 102 -4.62 8.22 11.93
C ALA A 102 -5.49 9.31 11.25
N ASN A 103 -5.37 9.46 9.93
CA ASN A 103 -6.16 10.43 9.19
C ASN A 103 -7.66 10.09 9.20
N ARG A 104 -8.05 8.82 9.04
CA ARG A 104 -9.46 8.39 9.10
C ARG A 104 -10.05 8.67 10.46
N TYR A 105 -9.34 8.31 11.53
CA TYR A 105 -9.86 8.47 12.88
C TYR A 105 -9.92 9.94 13.30
N PHE A 106 -8.80 10.68 13.21
CA PHE A 106 -8.76 12.04 13.74
C PHE A 106 -9.44 13.08 12.84
N ASN A 107 -9.37 12.92 11.51
CA ASN A 107 -9.97 13.89 10.57
C ASN A 107 -11.33 13.43 10.03
N PHE A 108 -11.42 12.25 9.41
CA PHE A 108 -12.70 11.81 8.82
C PHE A 108 -13.77 11.58 9.89
N VAL A 109 -13.44 10.88 10.98
CA VAL A 109 -14.38 10.70 12.11
C VAL A 109 -14.35 11.91 13.04
N GLY A 110 -13.17 12.28 13.55
CA GLY A 110 -13.05 13.28 14.61
C GLY A 110 -13.44 14.70 14.22
N PHE A 111 -13.13 15.12 12.99
CA PHE A 111 -13.40 16.48 12.53
C PHE A 111 -14.63 16.60 11.61
N THR A 112 -14.90 15.58 10.79
CA THR A 112 -15.97 15.62 9.77
C THR A 112 -17.10 14.60 9.99
N TYR A 113 -17.02 13.79 11.06
CA TYR A 113 -18.09 12.91 11.53
C TYR A 113 -18.57 11.84 10.53
N PHE A 114 -17.74 11.44 9.56
CA PHE A 114 -18.00 10.23 8.78
C PHE A 114 -17.81 9.00 9.68
N PRO A 115 -18.65 7.96 9.56
CA PRO A 115 -18.52 6.80 10.42
C PRO A 115 -17.34 5.94 9.97
N ILE A 116 -16.62 5.34 10.93
CA ILE A 116 -15.36 4.64 10.64
C ILE A 116 -15.55 3.45 9.68
N ASN A 117 -16.71 2.81 9.73
CA ASN A 117 -17.09 1.72 8.85
C ASN A 117 -17.34 2.16 7.40
N PHE A 118 -17.45 3.47 7.13
CA PHE A 118 -17.56 4.02 5.77
C PHE A 118 -16.21 4.42 5.16
N VAL A 119 -15.23 4.72 6.02
CA VAL A 119 -13.98 5.37 5.61
C VAL A 119 -12.73 4.55 5.87
N TRP A 120 -12.87 3.25 6.15
CA TRP A 120 -11.73 2.38 6.47
C TRP A 120 -10.79 2.20 5.25
N PRO A 121 -9.46 2.17 5.49
CA PRO A 121 -8.46 2.02 4.43
C PRO A 121 -8.32 0.56 3.98
N THR A 122 -7.92 0.35 2.74
CA THR A 122 -7.68 -0.97 2.16
C THR A 122 -6.62 -1.72 2.95
N ILE A 123 -6.88 -2.98 3.26
CA ILE A 123 -5.96 -3.87 3.95
C ILE A 123 -4.85 -4.27 2.96
N LEU A 124 -3.67 -3.65 3.11
CA LEU A 124 -2.51 -3.90 2.26
C LEU A 124 -1.52 -4.94 2.82
N LEU A 125 -1.62 -5.23 4.12
CA LEU A 125 -0.60 -5.98 4.86
C LEU A 125 -0.36 -7.41 4.35
N PRO A 126 -1.37 -8.25 4.04
CA PRO A 126 -1.13 -9.61 3.56
C PRO A 126 -0.33 -9.65 2.25
N MET A 127 -0.54 -8.66 1.38
CA MET A 127 0.17 -8.56 0.10
C MET A 127 1.64 -8.19 0.33
N ALA A 128 1.92 -7.25 1.24
CA ALA A 128 3.27 -6.85 1.60
C ALA A 128 4.07 -7.99 2.28
N LEU A 129 3.43 -8.71 3.20
CA LEU A 129 4.04 -9.88 3.84
C LEU A 129 4.40 -10.97 2.82
N PHE A 130 3.52 -11.23 1.85
CA PHE A 130 3.80 -12.19 0.79
C PHE A 130 5.01 -11.76 -0.06
N LEU A 131 5.11 -10.48 -0.42
CA LEU A 131 6.26 -9.94 -1.15
C LEU A 131 7.57 -10.12 -0.38
N ASP A 132 7.60 -9.75 0.90
CA ASP A 132 8.80 -9.89 1.73
C ASP A 132 9.18 -11.36 1.91
N ALA A 133 8.21 -12.25 2.15
CA ALA A 133 8.45 -13.68 2.25
C ALA A 133 9.00 -14.26 0.94
N MET A 134 8.45 -13.87 -0.21
CA MET A 134 8.92 -14.32 -1.52
C MET A 134 10.37 -13.90 -1.78
N LEU A 135 10.73 -12.66 -1.43
CA LEU A 135 12.10 -12.16 -1.53
C LEU A 135 13.04 -12.88 -0.56
N ALA A 136 12.62 -13.12 0.67
CA ALA A 136 13.43 -13.80 1.68
C ALA A 136 13.73 -15.25 1.31
N ILE A 137 12.73 -15.98 0.80
CA ILE A 137 12.85 -17.40 0.44
C ILE A 137 13.67 -17.56 -0.85
N SER A 138 13.32 -16.81 -1.89
CA SER A 138 13.97 -16.96 -3.21
C SER A 138 15.30 -16.24 -3.34
N LYS A 139 15.52 -15.20 -2.54
CA LYS A 139 16.66 -14.27 -2.63
C LYS A 139 16.79 -13.62 -4.01
N SER A 140 15.74 -13.63 -4.82
CA SER A 140 15.74 -13.16 -6.21
C SER A 140 14.66 -12.10 -6.42
N TYR A 141 15.08 -10.87 -6.71
CA TYR A 141 14.14 -9.79 -7.04
C TYR A 141 13.33 -10.10 -8.31
N GLY A 142 13.91 -10.85 -9.26
CA GLY A 142 13.21 -11.24 -10.49
C GLY A 142 12.08 -12.23 -10.24
N LEU A 143 12.30 -13.21 -9.34
CA LEU A 143 11.23 -14.13 -8.95
C LEU A 143 10.17 -13.44 -8.09
N THR A 144 10.58 -12.54 -7.18
CA THR A 144 9.66 -11.70 -6.42
C THR A 144 8.82 -10.80 -7.33
N ALA A 145 9.40 -10.24 -8.39
CA ALA A 145 8.66 -9.42 -9.34
C ALA A 145 7.55 -10.22 -10.03
N VAL A 146 7.86 -11.44 -10.49
CA VAL A 146 6.89 -12.29 -11.20
C VAL A 146 5.86 -12.89 -10.24
N VAL A 147 6.30 -13.71 -9.29
CA VAL A 147 5.40 -14.45 -8.39
C VAL A 147 4.81 -13.51 -7.34
N GLY A 148 5.67 -12.69 -6.72
CA GLY A 148 5.24 -11.74 -5.71
C GLY A 148 4.33 -10.65 -6.29
N GLY A 149 4.67 -10.07 -7.45
CA GLY A 149 3.84 -9.09 -8.13
C GLY A 149 2.47 -9.66 -8.55
N LEU A 150 2.44 -10.86 -9.12
CA LEU A 150 1.17 -11.53 -9.47
C LEU A 150 0.31 -11.78 -8.23
N MET A 151 0.90 -12.34 -7.18
CA MET A 151 0.18 -12.63 -5.93
C MET A 151 -0.26 -11.37 -5.21
N TYR A 152 0.47 -10.26 -5.35
CA TYR A 152 0.07 -8.97 -4.80
C TYR A 152 -1.31 -8.55 -5.35
N GLY A 153 -1.53 -8.64 -6.67
CA GLY A 153 -2.85 -8.38 -7.26
C GLY A 153 -3.92 -9.40 -6.85
N LEU A 154 -3.58 -10.69 -6.86
CA LEU A 154 -4.52 -11.77 -6.54
C LEU A 154 -5.01 -11.78 -5.09
N LEU A 155 -4.14 -11.39 -4.14
CA LEU A 155 -4.43 -11.43 -2.72
C LEU A 155 -5.25 -10.22 -2.25
N MET A 156 -5.28 -9.12 -3.00
CA MET A 156 -5.93 -7.88 -2.58
C MET A 156 -7.40 -8.10 -2.21
N TYR A 157 -8.19 -8.64 -3.14
CA TYR A 157 -9.63 -8.77 -2.93
C TYR A 157 -9.96 -9.82 -1.85
N PRO A 158 -9.37 -11.04 -1.85
CA PRO A 158 -9.58 -12.00 -0.77
C PRO A 158 -9.17 -11.49 0.62
N ALA A 159 -8.10 -10.69 0.72
CA ALA A 159 -7.67 -10.12 2.00
C ALA A 159 -8.66 -9.09 2.57
N ASN A 160 -9.34 -8.36 1.70
CA ASN A 160 -10.27 -7.30 2.10
C ASN A 160 -11.73 -7.78 2.18
N TRP A 161 -12.07 -8.88 1.51
CA TRP A 161 -13.42 -9.41 1.45
C TRP A 161 -14.08 -9.62 2.83
N PRO A 162 -13.41 -10.15 3.88
CA PRO A 162 -14.01 -10.33 5.20
C PRO A 162 -14.57 -9.04 5.82
N LEU A 163 -13.97 -7.89 5.52
CA LEU A 163 -14.44 -6.60 5.98
C LEU A 163 -15.47 -6.01 5.01
N LEU A 164 -15.24 -6.14 3.70
CA LEU A 164 -16.07 -5.55 2.65
C LEU A 164 -17.43 -6.25 2.48
N SER A 165 -17.53 -7.55 2.75
CA SER A 165 -18.71 -8.36 2.43
C SER A 165 -19.96 -7.91 3.17
N ALA A 166 -19.81 -7.40 4.40
CA ALA A 166 -20.92 -6.88 5.20
C ALA A 166 -21.63 -5.71 4.50
N PHE A 167 -20.91 -4.91 3.72
CA PHE A 167 -21.45 -3.75 3.02
C PHE A 167 -22.08 -4.08 1.66
N HIS A 168 -21.88 -5.31 1.17
CA HIS A 168 -22.43 -5.80 -0.10
C HIS A 168 -23.79 -6.50 0.06
N VAL A 169 -24.33 -6.54 1.29
CA VAL A 169 -25.69 -7.03 1.54
C VAL A 169 -26.68 -6.10 0.84
N PRO A 170 -27.60 -6.62 0.01
CA PRO A 170 -28.62 -5.81 -0.62
C PRO A 170 -29.69 -5.40 0.40
N ALA A 171 -30.14 -4.15 0.31
CA ALA A 171 -31.26 -3.62 1.06
C ALA A 171 -32.19 -2.82 0.13
N GLU A 172 -33.48 -2.87 0.41
CA GLU A 172 -34.45 -2.00 -0.24
C GLU A 172 -34.44 -0.64 0.45
N TYR A 173 -34.18 0.42 -0.30
CA TYR A 173 -34.18 1.80 0.18
C TYR A 173 -35.06 2.64 -0.74
N ASN A 174 -36.20 3.11 -0.22
CA ASN A 174 -37.20 3.87 -0.97
C ASN A 174 -37.63 3.21 -2.30
N GLY A 175 -37.82 1.88 -2.30
CA GLY A 175 -38.25 1.13 -3.48
C GLY A 175 -37.14 0.81 -4.50
N VAL A 176 -35.88 1.11 -4.18
CA VAL A 176 -34.70 0.77 -5.01
C VAL A 176 -33.79 -0.18 -4.24
N VAL A 177 -33.23 -1.18 -4.93
CA VAL A 177 -32.21 -2.05 -4.33
C VAL A 177 -30.88 -1.33 -4.33
N MET A 178 -30.30 -1.16 -3.14
CA MET A 178 -28.97 -0.58 -2.92
C MET A 178 -28.15 -1.52 -2.04
N SER A 179 -26.83 -1.52 -2.21
CA SER A 179 -25.96 -2.15 -1.21
C SER A 179 -25.90 -1.30 0.06
N LEU A 180 -25.57 -1.88 1.21
CA LEU A 180 -25.32 -1.09 2.41
C LEU A 180 -24.21 -0.04 2.20
N ALA A 181 -23.20 -0.35 1.37
CA ALA A 181 -22.18 0.61 0.95
C ALA A 181 -22.80 1.85 0.27
N ASP A 182 -23.67 1.63 -0.71
CA ASP A 182 -24.33 2.72 -1.44
C ASP A 182 -25.27 3.52 -0.55
N ILE A 183 -25.98 2.87 0.38
CA ILE A 183 -26.83 3.56 1.37
C ILE A 183 -25.98 4.46 2.27
N MET A 184 -24.82 4.00 2.73
CA MET A 184 -23.91 4.84 3.51
C MET A 184 -23.41 6.04 2.69
N GLY A 185 -23.02 5.82 1.42
CA GLY A 185 -22.62 6.90 0.52
C GLY A 185 -23.73 7.90 0.20
N TYR A 186 -25.00 7.47 0.29
CA TYR A 186 -26.18 8.31 0.13
C TYR A 186 -26.54 9.09 1.41
N GLN A 187 -26.46 8.45 2.58
CA GLN A 187 -26.83 9.04 3.87
C GLN A 187 -25.80 10.05 4.38
N TYR A 188 -24.51 9.72 4.25
CA TYR A 188 -23.42 10.56 4.71
C TYR A 188 -22.99 11.51 3.59
N VAL A 189 -23.63 12.67 3.55
CA VAL A 189 -23.46 13.66 2.48
C VAL A 189 -22.02 14.14 2.38
N ARG A 190 -21.43 13.97 1.20
CA ARG A 190 -20.10 14.50 0.86
C ARG A 190 -20.27 15.68 -0.11
N THR A 191 -20.07 16.89 0.40
CA THR A 191 -20.38 18.15 -0.32
C THR A 191 -19.65 18.31 -1.65
N GLY A 192 -18.42 17.80 -1.76
CA GLY A 192 -17.58 17.91 -2.95
C GLY A 192 -17.45 16.63 -3.79
N THR A 193 -18.11 15.52 -3.40
CA THR A 193 -17.95 14.22 -4.08
C THR A 193 -19.32 13.61 -4.45
N PRO A 194 -19.97 14.14 -5.51
CA PRO A 194 -21.26 13.61 -5.97
C PRO A 194 -21.14 12.20 -6.57
N GLU A 195 -22.25 11.47 -6.72
CA GLU A 195 -22.24 10.08 -7.19
C GLU A 195 -21.55 9.90 -8.54
N TYR A 196 -21.74 10.82 -9.49
CA TYR A 196 -21.26 10.66 -10.86
C TYR A 196 -19.74 10.68 -10.99
N ILE A 197 -18.99 11.20 -10.00
CA ILE A 197 -17.53 11.16 -10.02
C ILE A 197 -16.97 9.78 -9.64
N ARG A 198 -17.81 8.88 -9.10
CA ARG A 198 -17.42 7.50 -8.76
C ARG A 198 -16.99 6.75 -10.01
N MET A 199 -15.72 6.36 -10.02
CA MET A 199 -15.17 5.45 -11.01
C MET A 199 -15.30 4.01 -10.51
N ILE A 200 -16.48 3.43 -10.72
CA ILE A 200 -16.81 2.06 -10.33
C ILE A 200 -17.35 1.28 -11.54
N GLU A 201 -17.43 -0.03 -11.42
CA GLU A 201 -18.08 -0.87 -12.42
C GLU A 201 -19.55 -0.45 -12.69
N LYS A 202 -19.86 -0.08 -13.94
CA LYS A 202 -21.23 0.22 -14.42
C LYS A 202 -21.75 -0.79 -15.46
N GLY A 203 -21.09 -1.94 -15.58
CA GLY A 203 -21.36 -2.95 -16.61
C GLY A 203 -20.94 -2.54 -18.01
N THR A 204 -20.67 -3.53 -18.88
CA THR A 204 -20.44 -3.29 -20.32
C THR A 204 -21.01 -4.46 -21.12
N LEU A 205 -21.38 -4.23 -22.39
CA LEU A 205 -21.87 -5.29 -23.30
C LEU A 205 -20.82 -6.38 -23.59
N ARG A 206 -19.57 -6.18 -23.18
CA ARG A 206 -18.45 -7.11 -23.36
C ARG A 206 -18.10 -7.86 -22.08
N THR A 207 -18.78 -7.56 -20.96
CA THR A 207 -18.56 -8.25 -19.70
C THR A 207 -19.45 -9.48 -19.66
N PHE A 208 -18.85 -10.65 -19.49
CA PHE A 208 -19.58 -11.92 -19.38
C PHE A 208 -19.52 -12.43 -17.93
N GLY A 209 -20.68 -12.83 -17.39
CA GLY A 209 -20.74 -13.58 -16.13
C GLY A 209 -20.39 -12.79 -14.86
N LYS A 210 -19.99 -13.55 -13.82
CA LYS A 210 -19.65 -13.05 -12.47
C LYS A 210 -18.13 -12.86 -12.28
N ASP A 211 -17.35 -12.94 -13.36
CA ASP A 211 -15.88 -13.13 -13.30
C ASP A 211 -15.08 -11.82 -13.24
N VAL A 212 -15.74 -10.70 -12.99
CA VAL A 212 -15.12 -9.36 -12.99
C VAL A 212 -13.95 -9.29 -12.01
N VAL A 213 -14.15 -9.79 -10.78
CA VAL A 213 -13.10 -9.75 -9.74
C VAL A 213 -11.87 -10.59 -10.14
N PRO A 214 -11.99 -11.89 -10.48
CA PRO A 214 -10.84 -12.66 -10.94
C PRO A 214 -10.08 -12.01 -12.10
N VAL A 215 -10.80 -11.52 -13.12
CA VAL A 215 -10.17 -10.89 -14.30
C VAL A 215 -9.42 -9.62 -13.89
N SER A 216 -10.03 -8.76 -13.08
CA SER A 216 -9.38 -7.55 -12.57
C SER A 216 -8.17 -7.86 -11.67
N ALA A 217 -8.25 -8.88 -10.82
CA ALA A 217 -7.16 -9.27 -9.94
C ALA A 217 -5.97 -9.88 -10.71
N PHE A 218 -6.22 -10.70 -11.73
CA PHE A 218 -5.16 -11.19 -12.62
C PHE A 218 -4.53 -10.08 -13.43
N PHE A 219 -5.33 -9.15 -13.96
CA PHE A 219 -4.84 -7.98 -14.69
C PHE A 219 -3.98 -7.09 -13.79
N SER A 220 -4.45 -6.79 -12.57
CA SER A 220 -3.71 -5.99 -11.61
C SER A 220 -2.43 -6.67 -11.17
N GLY A 221 -2.45 -7.98 -10.95
CA GLY A 221 -1.26 -8.78 -10.69
C GLY A 221 -0.25 -8.71 -11.85
N PHE A 222 -0.72 -8.81 -13.09
CA PHE A 222 0.16 -8.71 -14.27
C PHE A 222 0.84 -7.35 -14.36
N VAL A 223 0.09 -6.26 -14.21
CA VAL A 223 0.66 -4.92 -14.23
C VAL A 223 1.53 -4.67 -13.00
N ALA A 224 1.18 -5.22 -11.84
CA ALA A 224 1.98 -5.16 -10.62
C ALA A 224 3.36 -5.84 -10.78
N MET A 225 3.49 -6.89 -11.60
CA MET A 225 4.80 -7.45 -11.95
C MET A 225 5.69 -6.41 -12.64
N VAL A 226 5.13 -5.68 -13.62
CA VAL A 226 5.85 -4.63 -14.35
C VAL A 226 6.19 -3.47 -13.42
N MET A 227 5.22 -3.02 -12.62
CA MET A 227 5.41 -1.94 -11.66
C MET A 227 6.48 -2.31 -10.62
N TYR A 228 6.48 -3.54 -10.13
CA TYR A 228 7.51 -4.02 -9.23
C TYR A 228 8.89 -3.90 -9.87
N PHE A 229 9.08 -4.36 -11.11
CA PHE A 229 10.37 -4.25 -11.80
C PHE A 229 10.82 -2.79 -11.92
N VAL A 230 9.94 -1.91 -12.42
CA VAL A 230 10.23 -0.49 -12.59
C VAL A 230 10.64 0.12 -11.25
N TRP A 231 9.84 -0.10 -10.21
CA TRP A 231 10.06 0.53 -8.91
C TRP A 231 11.22 -0.09 -8.13
N HIS A 232 11.57 -1.35 -8.36
CA HIS A 232 12.79 -1.96 -7.83
C HIS A 232 14.03 -1.22 -8.36
N PHE A 233 14.08 -0.91 -9.66
CA PHE A 233 15.17 -0.13 -10.24
C PHE A 233 15.15 1.35 -9.82
N VAL A 234 13.97 1.94 -9.66
CA VAL A 234 13.83 3.27 -9.06
C VAL A 234 14.39 3.28 -7.64
N GLY A 235 14.06 2.28 -6.82
CA GLY A 235 14.62 2.10 -5.48
C GLY A 235 16.14 1.98 -5.51
N ARG A 236 16.70 1.17 -6.41
CA ARG A 236 18.16 1.11 -6.64
C ARG A 236 18.74 2.48 -7.00
N TRP A 237 18.08 3.24 -7.86
CA TRP A 237 18.53 4.57 -8.29
C TRP A 237 18.53 5.58 -7.15
N PHE A 238 17.48 5.60 -6.33
CA PHE A 238 17.43 6.41 -5.10
C PHE A 238 18.43 5.97 -4.03
N SER A 239 18.91 4.72 -4.11
CA SER A 239 19.89 4.14 -3.17
C SER A 239 21.35 4.29 -3.63
N LYS A 240 21.60 5.06 -4.69
CA LYS A 240 22.95 5.32 -5.19
C LYS A 240 23.64 6.40 -4.37
N ASP A 241 24.86 6.11 -3.96
CA ASP A 241 25.75 7.08 -3.33
C ASP A 241 26.42 7.90 -4.44
N TYR A 242 25.87 9.09 -4.72
CA TYR A 242 26.49 10.02 -5.67
C TYR A 242 27.52 10.88 -4.93
N HIS A 243 28.78 10.73 -5.30
CA HIS A 243 29.80 11.74 -5.04
C HIS A 243 29.77 12.70 -6.23
N ILE A 244 29.02 13.80 -6.10
CA ILE A 244 29.07 14.88 -7.08
C ILE A 244 30.35 15.63 -6.77
N ASP A 245 31.43 15.27 -7.45
CA ASP A 245 32.65 16.07 -7.44
C ASP A 245 32.27 17.46 -7.97
N GLN A 246 32.36 18.47 -7.11
CA GLN A 246 32.20 19.86 -7.52
C GLN A 246 33.43 20.21 -8.35
N VAL A 247 33.29 20.16 -9.67
CA VAL A 247 34.23 20.74 -10.63
C VAL A 247 34.11 22.25 -10.60
#